data_AF-A0A1F6PDC2-F1
#
_entry.id   AF-A0A1F6PDC2-F1
#
_cell.length_a   1.000
_cell.length_b   1.000
_cell.length_c   1.000
_cell.angle_alpha   90.00
_cell.angle_beta   90.00
_cell.angle_gamma   90.00
#
_symmetry.space_group_name_H-M   'P 1'
#
loop_
_entity.id
_entity.type
_entity.pdbx_description
1 polymer ?
#
loop_
_entity_poly.entity_id
_entity_poly.type
_entity_poly.pdbx_seq_one_letter_code
_entity_poly.pdbx_strand_id
1 'polypeptide(L)'
;MVKGRMQMLKRIIIAGIPAGFFLALIGAITESSSLAVFMSNIALNAKDWMVSVLFYNFMVGLILVLIYNAIHKGLEGNNPVTKGLFFGIIIWMIQTLPNVISSFLHNPQVVDFIKLELTTGFVAYPLVGIIIAVTFKRYIEA
;
A
#
# COMPACT_ATOMS: atom_id res chain seq x y z
N MET A 1 -24.91 18.12 -11.71
CA MET A 1 -23.64 18.12 -10.95
C MET A 1 -23.53 16.99 -9.91
N VAL A 2 -24.61 16.57 -9.24
CA VAL A 2 -24.58 15.53 -8.17
C VAL A 2 -24.28 14.11 -8.68
N LYS A 3 -24.81 13.70 -9.84
CA LYS A 3 -24.60 12.34 -10.39
C LYS A 3 -23.13 12.00 -10.66
N GLY A 4 -22.33 12.95 -11.16
CA GLY A 4 -20.91 12.73 -11.44
C GLY A 4 -20.06 12.52 -10.18
N ARG A 5 -20.35 13.26 -9.10
CA ARG A 5 -19.65 13.09 -7.80
C ARG A 5 -19.94 11.72 -7.18
N MET A 6 -21.19 11.26 -7.26
CA MET A 6 -21.60 9.96 -6.75
C MET A 6 -20.90 8.80 -7.49
N GLN A 7 -20.73 8.91 -8.81
CA GLN A 7 -20.02 7.90 -9.61
C GLN A 7 -18.53 7.86 -9.25
N MET A 8 -17.89 9.02 -9.09
CA MET A 8 -16.49 9.10 -8.67
C MET A 8 -16.26 8.44 -7.31
N LEU A 9 -17.15 8.70 -6.34
CA LEU A 9 -17.03 8.12 -4.99
C LEU A 9 -17.15 6.60 -5.00
N LYS A 10 -18.13 6.04 -5.75
CA LYS A 10 -18.26 4.59 -5.93
C LYS A 10 -17.00 3.97 -6.52
N ARG A 11 -16.40 4.63 -7.51
CA ARG A 11 -15.20 4.15 -8.18
C ARG A 11 -13.98 4.12 -7.25
N ILE A 12 -13.83 5.15 -6.42
CA ILE A 12 -12.76 5.20 -5.40
C ILE A 12 -12.90 4.04 -4.41
N ILE A 13 -14.13 3.78 -3.95
CA ILE A 13 -14.40 2.69 -3.01
C ILE A 13 -14.10 1.33 -3.65
N ILE A 14 -14.53 1.10 -4.89
CA ILE A 14 -14.36 -0.18 -5.59
C ILE A 14 -12.87 -0.49 -5.85
N ALA A 15 -12.04 0.52 -6.17
CA ALA A 15 -10.61 0.31 -6.36
C ALA A 15 -9.81 0.31 -5.04
N GLY A 16 -10.26 1.08 -4.05
CA GLY A 16 -9.52 1.30 -2.80
C GLY A 16 -9.68 0.16 -1.80
N ILE A 17 -10.86 -0.47 -1.73
CA ILE A 17 -11.08 -1.60 -0.83
C ILE A 17 -10.16 -2.79 -1.17
N PRO A 18 -10.08 -3.28 -2.43
CA PRO A 18 -9.18 -4.38 -2.79
C PRO A 18 -7.70 -4.03 -2.54
N ALA A 19 -7.30 -2.80 -2.87
CA ALA A 19 -5.95 -2.30 -2.64
C ALA A 19 -5.59 -2.29 -1.15
N GLY A 20 -6.47 -1.75 -0.30
CA GLY A 20 -6.27 -1.70 1.14
C GLY A 20 -6.32 -3.08 1.80
N PHE A 21 -7.20 -3.96 1.33
CA PHE A 21 -7.24 -5.35 1.80
C PHE A 21 -5.95 -6.10 1.46
N PHE A 22 -5.43 -5.92 0.24
CA PHE A 22 -4.17 -6.54 -0.18
C PHE A 22 -2.99 -6.00 0.65
N LEU A 23 -2.93 -4.69 0.90
CA LEU A 23 -1.94 -4.10 1.81
C LEU A 23 -2.04 -4.67 3.21
N ALA A 24 -3.24 -4.82 3.75
CA ALA A 24 -3.45 -5.40 5.08
C ALA A 24 -3.01 -6.86 5.16
N LEU A 25 -3.28 -7.66 4.13
CA LEU A 25 -2.81 -9.05 4.06
C LEU A 25 -1.28 -9.14 4.06
N ILE A 26 -0.62 -8.33 3.22
CA ILE A 26 0.85 -8.30 3.20
C ILE A 26 1.38 -7.79 4.54
N GLY A 27 0.81 -6.72 5.09
CA GLY A 27 1.18 -6.18 6.40
C GLY A 27 1.07 -7.23 7.50
N ALA A 28 -0.02 -7.99 7.56
CA ALA A 28 -0.19 -9.07 8.53
C ALA A 28 0.84 -10.20 8.34
N ILE A 29 1.19 -10.56 7.11
CA ILE A 29 2.23 -11.56 6.81
C ILE A 29 3.61 -11.04 7.23
N THR A 30 3.94 -9.80 6.89
CA THR A 30 5.22 -9.17 7.24
C THR A 30 5.34 -9.01 8.75
N GLU A 31 4.30 -8.54 9.43
CA GLU A 31 4.24 -8.38 10.89
C GLU A 31 4.29 -9.72 11.62
N SER A 32 3.59 -10.76 11.15
CA SER A 32 3.68 -12.09 11.78
C SER A 32 5.05 -12.74 11.58
N SER A 33 5.67 -12.55 10.41
CA SER A 33 7.02 -13.04 10.11
C SER A 33 8.09 -12.26 10.88
N SER A 34 7.87 -10.96 11.12
CA SER A 34 8.77 -10.12 11.92
C SER A 34 8.50 -10.24 13.42
N LEU A 35 7.29 -10.59 13.87
CA LEU A 35 6.96 -10.88 15.26
C LEU A 35 7.80 -12.05 15.79
N ALA A 36 8.10 -13.06 14.97
CA ALA A 36 9.01 -14.13 15.38
C ALA A 36 10.43 -13.60 15.70
N VAL A 37 10.84 -12.49 15.08
CA VAL A 37 12.11 -11.80 15.33
C VAL A 37 11.98 -10.80 16.50
N PHE A 38 10.83 -10.14 16.63
CA PHE A 38 10.59 -9.02 17.55
C PHE A 38 10.02 -9.43 18.93
N MET A 39 9.31 -10.57 19.03
CA MET A 39 8.77 -11.11 20.28
C MET A 39 9.85 -11.61 21.25
N SER A 40 11.12 -11.61 20.84
CA SER A 40 12.24 -11.71 21.78
C SER A 40 12.40 -10.46 22.66
N ASN A 41 11.81 -9.30 22.30
CA ASN A 41 12.12 -8.03 22.97
C ASN A 41 10.93 -7.17 23.45
N ILE A 42 9.70 -7.28 22.94
CA ILE A 42 8.59 -6.42 23.43
C ILE A 42 7.25 -7.17 23.53
N ALA A 43 6.70 -7.21 24.74
CA ALA A 43 5.37 -7.72 25.07
C ALA A 43 4.28 -6.90 24.36
N LEU A 44 3.65 -7.49 23.35
CA LEU A 44 2.52 -6.87 22.65
C LEU A 44 1.20 -7.13 23.39
N ASN A 45 0.88 -6.22 24.30
CA ASN A 45 -0.47 -6.00 24.86
C ASN A 45 -1.30 -5.13 23.90
N ALA A 46 -1.66 -5.64 22.73
CA ALA A 46 -2.59 -4.95 21.85
C ALA A 46 -3.71 -5.90 21.45
N LYS A 47 -4.79 -5.93 22.22
CA LYS A 47 -5.96 -6.78 21.94
C LYS A 47 -6.59 -6.48 20.55
N ASP A 48 -6.24 -5.35 19.94
CA ASP A 48 -6.85 -4.80 18.73
C ASP A 48 -5.84 -4.41 17.61
N TRP A 49 -4.59 -4.91 17.65
CA TRP A 49 -3.58 -4.52 16.66
C TRP A 49 -4.01 -4.85 15.22
N MET A 50 -4.58 -6.04 15.01
CA MET A 50 -4.97 -6.50 13.67
C MET A 50 -6.12 -5.66 13.10
N VAL A 51 -7.09 -5.26 13.94
CA VAL A 51 -8.19 -4.37 13.53
C VAL A 51 -7.65 -2.99 13.14
N SER A 52 -6.69 -2.48 13.92
CA SER A 52 -6.06 -1.19 13.66
C SER A 52 -5.26 -1.19 12.36
N VAL A 53 -4.48 -2.26 12.12
CA VAL A 53 -3.71 -2.48 10.89
C VAL A 53 -4.64 -2.59 9.68
N LEU A 54 -5.74 -3.35 9.79
CA LEU A 54 -6.74 -3.45 8.73
C LEU A 54 -7.34 -2.09 8.40
N PHE A 55 -7.81 -1.34 9.41
CA PHE A 55 -8.43 -0.05 9.20
C PHE A 55 -7.48 0.97 8.57
N TYR A 56 -6.24 1.04 9.09
CA TYR A 56 -5.20 1.89 8.53
C TYR A 56 -4.94 1.57 7.04
N ASN A 57 -4.75 0.29 6.71
CA ASN A 57 -4.47 -0.12 5.33
C ASN A 57 -5.66 0.13 4.38
N PHE A 58 -6.91 0.02 4.86
CA PHE A 58 -8.07 0.44 4.07
C PHE A 58 -8.06 1.95 3.78
N MET A 59 -7.74 2.78 4.76
CA MET A 59 -7.64 4.23 4.56
C MET A 59 -6.52 4.57 3.58
N VAL A 60 -5.35 3.93 3.72
CA VAL A 60 -4.24 4.09 2.77
C VAL A 60 -4.67 3.68 1.36
N GLY A 61 -5.32 2.53 1.20
CA GLY A 61 -5.83 2.07 -0.11
C GLY A 61 -6.75 3.09 -0.78
N LEU A 62 -7.67 3.70 -0.03
CA LEU A 62 -8.55 4.76 -0.54
C LEU A 62 -7.76 6.01 -0.95
N ILE A 63 -6.80 6.44 -0.13
CA ILE A 63 -5.94 7.60 -0.42
C ILE A 63 -5.10 7.34 -1.67
N LEU A 64 -4.52 6.14 -1.83
CA LEU A 64 -3.71 5.80 -2.99
C LEU A 64 -4.54 5.86 -4.28
N VAL A 65 -5.81 5.44 -4.26
CA VAL A 65 -6.70 5.59 -5.42
C VAL A 65 -6.96 7.06 -5.74
N LEU A 66 -7.13 7.92 -4.73
CA LEU A 66 -7.27 9.36 -4.94
C LEU A 66 -6.02 9.97 -5.59
N ILE A 67 -4.83 9.59 -5.11
CA ILE A 67 -3.56 10.04 -5.68
C ILE A 67 -3.44 9.55 -7.12
N TYR A 68 -3.68 8.26 -7.37
CA TYR A 68 -3.65 7.69 -8.71
C TYR A 68 -4.61 8.42 -9.66
N ASN A 69 -5.85 8.68 -9.22
CA ASN A 69 -6.82 9.45 -9.99
C ASN A 69 -6.28 10.83 -10.41
N ALA A 70 -5.53 11.51 -9.55
CA ALA A 70 -4.96 12.82 -9.86
C ALA A 70 -3.82 12.73 -10.89
N ILE A 71 -2.98 11.69 -10.83
CA ILE A 71 -1.71 11.65 -11.57
C ILE A 71 -1.67 10.63 -12.73
N HIS A 72 -2.66 9.74 -12.88
CA HIS A 72 -2.63 8.62 -13.85
C HIS A 72 -2.41 9.03 -15.31
N LYS A 73 -2.76 10.27 -15.68
CA LYS A 73 -2.53 10.81 -17.03
C LYS A 73 -1.06 11.10 -17.31
N GLY A 74 -0.29 11.44 -16.28
CA GLY A 74 1.15 11.71 -16.38
C GLY A 74 2.04 10.50 -16.09
N LEU A 75 1.46 9.37 -15.67
CA LEU A 75 2.23 8.14 -15.45
C LEU A 75 2.64 7.50 -16.77
N GLU A 76 3.88 7.01 -16.81
CA GLU A 76 4.43 6.31 -17.97
C GLU A 76 3.68 5.01 -18.28
N GLY A 77 3.57 4.71 -19.57
CA GLY A 77 3.03 3.46 -20.09
C GLY A 77 1.65 3.57 -20.74
N ASN A 78 1.39 2.69 -21.70
CA ASN A 78 0.18 2.69 -22.52
C ASN A 78 -0.91 1.76 -21.98
N ASN A 79 -0.58 0.88 -21.03
CA ASN A 79 -1.53 -0.06 -20.44
C ASN A 79 -1.65 0.16 -18.91
N PRO A 80 -2.77 -0.27 -18.29
CA PRO A 80 -2.97 -0.09 -16.84
C PRO A 80 -1.92 -0.79 -16.00
N VAL A 81 -1.41 -1.93 -16.46
CA VAL A 81 -0.45 -2.73 -15.69
C VAL A 81 0.86 -1.96 -15.55
N THR A 82 1.39 -1.38 -16.63
CA THR A 82 2.63 -0.59 -16.58
C THR A 82 2.44 0.69 -15.79
N LYS A 83 1.30 1.39 -15.95
CA LYS A 83 0.98 2.58 -15.15
C LYS A 83 0.88 2.25 -13.66
N GLY A 84 0.23 1.13 -13.33
CA GLY A 84 0.08 0.64 -11.97
C GLY A 84 1.41 0.22 -11.36
N LEU A 85 2.27 -0.45 -12.12
CA LEU A 85 3.62 -0.82 -11.69
C LEU A 85 4.44 0.44 -11.36
N PHE A 86 4.49 1.41 -12.28
CA PHE A 86 5.18 2.68 -12.06
C PHE A 86 4.64 3.43 -10.84
N PHE A 87 3.31 3.51 -10.71
CA PHE A 87 2.68 4.12 -9.55
C PHE A 87 3.10 3.43 -8.25
N GLY A 88 3.03 2.10 -8.20
CA GLY A 88 3.41 1.35 -7.02
C GLY A 88 4.89 1.49 -6.65
N ILE A 89 5.78 1.56 -7.64
CA ILE A 89 7.21 1.86 -7.39
C ILE A 89 7.37 3.26 -6.79
N ILE A 90 6.65 4.27 -7.28
CA ILE A 90 6.67 5.62 -6.72
C ILE A 90 6.20 5.61 -5.26
N ILE A 91 5.09 4.93 -4.95
CA ILE A 91 4.58 4.82 -3.59
C ILE A 91 5.59 4.12 -2.67
N TRP A 92 6.18 3.01 -3.13
CA TRP A 92 7.24 2.33 -2.39
C TRP A 92 8.42 3.27 -2.07
N MET A 93 8.90 4.03 -3.05
CA MET A 93 9.99 4.98 -2.85
C MET A 93 9.65 6.09 -1.86
N ILE A 94 8.41 6.60 -1.88
CA ILE A 94 7.99 7.71 -1.00
C ILE A 94 7.68 7.20 0.42
N GLN A 95 7.11 6.01 0.56
CA GLN A 95 6.62 5.53 1.85
C GLN A 95 7.60 4.59 2.55
N THR A 96 8.16 3.61 1.83
CA THR A 96 8.99 2.56 2.45
C THR A 96 10.42 3.01 2.61
N LEU A 97 10.98 3.65 1.59
CA LEU A 97 12.40 4.02 1.59
C LEU A 97 12.77 4.98 2.73
N PRO A 98 12.00 6.05 3.03
CA PRO A 98 12.32 6.94 4.15
C PRO A 98 12.21 6.24 5.51
N ASN A 99 11.21 5.37 5.68
CA ASN A 99 11.04 4.59 6.92
C ASN A 99 12.20 3.63 7.14
N VAL A 100 12.65 2.96 6.08
CA VAL A 100 13.81 2.08 6.10
C VAL A 100 15.09 2.85 6.41
N ILE A 101 15.34 3.98 5.74
CA ILE A 101 16.52 4.81 5.99
C ILE A 101 16.52 5.31 7.44
N SER A 102 15.38 5.83 7.92
CA SER A 102 15.23 6.28 9.30
C SER A 102 15.51 5.15 10.29
N SER A 103 14.93 3.97 10.07
CA SER A 103 15.13 2.81 10.94
C SER A 103 16.59 2.35 10.96
N PHE A 104 17.27 2.37 9.81
CA PHE A 104 18.68 2.02 9.70
C PHE A 104 19.59 3.00 10.46
N LEU A 105 19.32 4.30 10.35
CA LEU A 105 20.10 5.35 11.01
C LEU A 105 19.96 5.32 12.54
N HIS A 106 18.76 5.00 13.05
CA HIS A 106 18.50 5.00 14.49
C HIS A 106 18.79 3.65 15.16
N ASN A 107 18.63 2.54 14.44
CA ASN A 107 18.80 1.19 14.96
C ASN A 107 19.53 0.30 13.95
N PRO A 108 20.86 0.46 13.78
CA PRO A 108 21.62 -0.31 12.81
C PRO A 108 21.69 -1.82 13.13
N GLN A 109 21.18 -2.27 14.28
CA GLN A 109 21.11 -3.68 14.65
C GLN A 109 19.89 -4.42 14.03
N VAL A 110 18.90 -3.71 13.47
CA VAL A 110 17.70 -4.33 12.88
C VAL A 110 17.81 -4.57 11.37
N VAL A 111 19.00 -4.89 10.87
CA VAL A 111 19.27 -5.04 9.41
C VAL A 111 18.38 -6.09 8.75
N ASP A 112 18.11 -7.21 9.40
CA ASP A 112 17.29 -8.27 8.79
C ASP A 112 15.81 -7.91 8.72
N PHE A 113 15.32 -7.14 9.69
CA PHE A 113 13.98 -6.53 9.64
C PHE A 113 13.89 -5.54 8.47
N ILE A 114 14.90 -4.68 8.32
CA ILE A 114 14.98 -3.70 7.22
C ILE A 114 14.97 -4.39 5.86
N LYS A 115 15.74 -5.47 5.67
CA LYS A 115 15.74 -6.25 4.43
C LYS A 115 14.35 -6.83 4.14
N LEU A 116 13.68 -7.36 5.16
CA LEU A 116 12.34 -7.91 5.03
C LEU A 116 11.34 -6.83 4.62
N GLU A 117 11.32 -5.68 5.29
CA GLU A 117 10.43 -4.57 4.92
C GLU A 117 10.71 -4.04 3.51
N LEU A 118 11.99 -3.90 3.15
CA LEU A 118 12.39 -3.39 1.85
C LEU A 118 11.91 -4.32 0.72
N THR A 119 12.13 -5.63 0.87
CA THR A 119 11.73 -6.64 -0.12
C THR A 119 10.21 -6.83 -0.19
N THR A 120 9.54 -6.96 0.96
CA THR A 120 8.08 -7.09 0.99
C THR A 120 7.38 -5.85 0.46
N GLY A 121 7.85 -4.65 0.83
CA GLY A 121 7.35 -3.39 0.28
C GLY A 121 7.57 -3.30 -1.24
N PHE A 122 8.76 -3.66 -1.73
CA PHE A 122 9.06 -3.59 -3.16
C PHE A 122 8.17 -4.51 -4.00
N VAL A 123 7.68 -5.61 -3.44
CA VAL A 123 6.71 -6.49 -4.13
C VAL A 123 5.28 -5.99 -3.93
N ALA A 124 4.92 -5.59 -2.71
CA ALA A 124 3.55 -5.26 -2.36
C ALA A 124 3.02 -4.02 -3.07
N TYR A 125 3.76 -2.91 -3.04
CA TYR A 125 3.28 -1.64 -3.59
C TYR A 125 3.10 -1.66 -5.12
N PRO A 126 4.00 -2.26 -5.93
CA PRO A 126 3.75 -2.48 -7.35
C PRO A 126 2.49 -3.31 -7.63
N LEU A 127 2.24 -4.38 -6.87
CA LEU A 127 1.02 -5.17 -7.02
C LEU A 127 -0.23 -4.37 -6.66
N VAL A 128 -0.18 -3.59 -5.58
CA VAL A 128 -1.26 -2.67 -5.18
C VAL A 128 -1.50 -1.62 -6.26
N GLY A 129 -0.44 -1.05 -6.82
CA GLY A 129 -0.54 -0.10 -7.92
C GLY A 129 -1.19 -0.71 -9.16
N ILE A 130 -0.87 -1.96 -9.51
CA ILE A 130 -1.53 -2.72 -10.58
C ILE A 130 -3.01 -2.93 -10.26
N ILE A 131 -3.36 -3.37 -9.05
CA ILE A 131 -4.76 -3.55 -8.61
C ILE A 131 -5.54 -2.25 -8.78
N ILE A 132 -4.97 -1.13 -8.32
CA ILE A 132 -5.57 0.20 -8.46
C ILE A 132 -5.76 0.53 -9.93
N ALA A 133 -4.71 0.46 -10.75
CA ALA A 133 -4.75 0.90 -12.14
C ALA A 133 -5.71 0.07 -13.01
N VAL A 134 -5.73 -1.25 -12.83
CA VAL A 134 -6.63 -2.17 -13.56
C VAL A 134 -8.08 -1.92 -13.16
N THR A 135 -8.36 -1.80 -11.87
CA THR A 135 -9.71 -1.53 -11.37
C THR A 135 -10.16 -0.14 -11.80
N PHE A 136 -9.25 0.84 -11.75
CA PHE A 136 -9.51 2.20 -12.19
C PHE A 136 -9.90 2.25 -13.67
N LYS A 137 -9.13 1.64 -14.58
CA LYS A 137 -9.49 1.62 -16.01
C LYS A 137 -10.87 0.99 -16.24
N ARG A 138 -11.13 -0.14 -15.58
CA ARG A 138 -12.39 -0.90 -15.78
C ARG A 138 -13.65 -0.15 -15.34
N TYR A 139 -13.55 0.71 -14.31
CA TYR A 139 -14.73 1.35 -13.72
C TYR A 139 -14.78 2.87 -13.88
N ILE A 140 -13.64 3.52 -14.20
CA ILE A 140 -13.55 4.97 -14.33
C ILE A 140 -13.51 5.43 -15.79
N GLU A 141 -12.77 4.71 -16.64
CA GLU A 141 -12.58 5.04 -18.06
C GLU A 141 -13.51 4.26 -19.02
N ALA A 142 -14.27 3.29 -18.51
CA ALA A 142 -15.37 2.63 -19.22
C ALA A 142 -16.67 3.44 -19.12
#